data_AF-A0AAV8WMX1-F1
#
_entry.id   AF-A0AAV8WMX1-F1
#
_cell.length_a   1.000
_cell.length_b   1.000
_cell.length_c   1.000
_cell.angle_alpha   90.00
_cell.angle_beta   90.00
_cell.angle_gamma   90.00
#
_symmetry.space_group_name_H-M   'P 1'
#
loop_
_entity.id
_entity.type
_entity.pdbx_description
1 polymer ?
#
loop_
_entity_poly.entity_id
_entity_poly.type
_entity_poly.pdbx_seq_one_letter_code
_entity_poly.pdbx_strand_id
1 'polypeptide(L)'
;QNISIVFFFVGSIWKPKTCTEQIIIIVSLAFTLLIYNSYSAFITSVLSVKLTNIRTVDDLLNSDYEIGYAKNSQDENYLRSMNISQLNQIYLRGYLHNNINNVSEGLLKAARGNYGFFASGHVARKELLIISHYKCKYDIAEIPIKDTVNYIAFPMSKRSPLQKINKFEVSQIFHI
;
A
#
# COMPACT_ATOMS: atom_id res chain seq x y z
N GLN A 1 8.09 -49.61 -14.22
CA GLN A 1 8.98 -48.44 -14.39
C GLN A 1 8.53 -47.46 -15.50
N ASN A 2 7.59 -47.82 -16.38
CA ASN A 2 7.18 -46.98 -17.52
C ASN A 2 6.13 -45.87 -17.22
N ILE A 3 5.44 -45.92 -16.07
CA ILE A 3 4.37 -44.95 -15.75
C ILE A 3 4.91 -43.57 -15.37
N SER A 4 6.11 -43.48 -14.77
CA SER A 4 6.71 -42.19 -14.42
C SER A 4 7.06 -41.33 -15.64
N ILE A 5 7.28 -41.94 -16.81
CA ILE A 5 7.66 -41.23 -18.04
C ILE A 5 6.48 -40.42 -18.59
N VAL A 6 5.27 -40.99 -18.54
CA VAL A 6 4.03 -40.30 -18.99
C VAL A 6 3.72 -39.09 -18.11
N PHE A 7 4.02 -39.16 -16.82
CA PHE A 7 3.72 -38.10 -15.85
C PHE A 7 4.58 -36.84 -16.04
N PHE A 8 5.75 -36.95 -16.67
CA PHE A 8 6.71 -35.86 -16.82
C PHE A 8 6.69 -35.15 -18.19
N PHE A 9 5.59 -35.28 -18.96
CA PHE A 9 5.48 -34.71 -20.32
C PHE A 9 6.50 -35.23 -21.36
N VAL A 10 7.37 -36.18 -20.99
CA VAL A 10 8.26 -36.86 -21.93
C VAL A 10 7.47 -37.99 -22.56
N GLY A 11 6.93 -37.75 -23.76
CA GLY A 11 6.13 -38.73 -24.49
C GLY A 11 6.80 -40.10 -24.53
N SER A 12 6.10 -41.15 -24.10
CA SER A 12 6.60 -42.50 -24.21
C SER A 12 6.51 -42.97 -25.67
N ILE A 13 7.59 -43.52 -26.22
CA ILE A 13 7.66 -44.03 -27.60
C ILE A 13 6.70 -45.23 -27.83
N TRP A 14 6.17 -45.81 -26.75
CA TRP A 14 5.29 -46.98 -26.76
C TRP A 14 3.83 -46.60 -26.93
N LYS A 15 3.23 -47.00 -28.06
CA LYS A 15 1.78 -46.89 -28.30
C LYS A 15 1.05 -48.07 -27.65
N PRO A 16 0.02 -47.83 -26.82
CA PRO A 16 -0.80 -48.90 -26.23
C PRO A 16 -1.55 -49.68 -27.32
N LYS A 17 -1.56 -51.01 -27.20
CA LYS A 17 -2.18 -51.92 -28.19
C LYS A 17 -3.66 -52.20 -27.92
N THR A 18 -4.14 -51.92 -26.70
CA THR A 18 -5.53 -52.23 -26.29
C THR A 18 -6.34 -50.96 -26.04
N CYS A 19 -7.65 -51.01 -26.30
CA CYS A 19 -8.56 -49.87 -26.12
C CYS A 19 -8.60 -49.39 -24.66
N THR A 20 -8.51 -50.31 -23.69
CA THR A 20 -8.55 -49.99 -22.25
C THR A 20 -7.33 -49.16 -21.81
N GLU A 21 -6.14 -49.51 -22.28
CA GLU A 21 -4.90 -48.76 -21.99
C GLU A 21 -4.93 -47.36 -22.59
N GLN A 22 -5.52 -47.20 -23.79
CA GLN A 22 -5.69 -45.88 -24.42
C GLN A 22 -6.58 -44.96 -23.58
N ILE A 23 -7.69 -45.47 -23.07
CA ILE A 23 -8.60 -44.70 -22.22
C ILE A 23 -7.88 -44.27 -20.92
N ILE A 24 -7.15 -45.18 -20.28
CA ILE A 24 -6.38 -44.86 -19.05
C ILE A 24 -5.32 -43.79 -19.31
N ILE A 25 -4.60 -43.88 -20.44
CA ILE A 25 -3.60 -42.87 -20.82
C ILE A 25 -4.26 -41.52 -21.06
N ILE A 26 -5.38 -41.47 -21.80
CA ILE A 26 -6.11 -40.22 -22.07
C ILE A 26 -6.63 -39.59 -20.76
N VAL A 27 -7.20 -40.39 -19.85
CA VAL A 27 -7.68 -39.90 -18.55
C VAL A 27 -6.51 -39.40 -17.69
N SER A 28 -5.39 -40.11 -17.66
CA SER A 28 -4.19 -39.67 -16.93
C SER A 28 -3.58 -38.38 -17.51
N LEU A 29 -3.59 -38.24 -18.83
CA LEU A 29 -3.15 -37.03 -19.53
C LEU A 29 -4.05 -35.84 -19.19
N ALA A 30 -5.39 -36.04 -19.23
CA ALA A 30 -6.35 -35.00 -18.88
C ALA A 30 -6.20 -34.55 -17.42
N PHE A 31 -6.00 -35.49 -16.48
CA PHE A 31 -5.80 -35.18 -15.07
C PHE A 31 -4.48 -34.42 -14.83
N THR A 32 -3.40 -34.83 -15.51
CA THR A 32 -2.10 -34.14 -15.43
C THR A 32 -2.18 -32.72 -15.99
N LEU A 33 -2.91 -32.53 -17.09
CA LEU A 33 -3.15 -31.20 -17.69
C LEU A 33 -3.95 -30.30 -16.74
N LEU A 34 -4.97 -30.84 -16.08
CA LEU A 34 -5.76 -30.11 -15.08
C LEU A 34 -4.90 -29.68 -13.90
N ILE A 35 -4.12 -30.60 -13.32
CA ILE A 35 -3.21 -30.28 -12.21
C ILE A 35 -2.20 -29.20 -12.62
N TYR A 36 -1.61 -29.32 -13.81
CA TYR A 36 -0.64 -28.34 -14.31
C TYR A 36 -1.27 -26.95 -14.47
N ASN A 37 -2.45 -26.87 -15.08
CA ASN A 37 -3.15 -25.60 -15.25
C ASN A 37 -3.57 -24.98 -13.90
N SER A 38 -4.08 -25.79 -12.97
CA SER A 38 -4.43 -25.33 -11.62
C SER A 38 -3.20 -24.87 -10.84
N TYR A 39 -2.08 -25.59 -10.93
CA TYR A 39 -0.83 -25.23 -10.26
C TYR A 39 -0.22 -23.95 -10.85
N SER A 40 -0.23 -23.79 -12.17
CA SER A 40 0.21 -22.58 -12.85
C SER A 40 -0.63 -21.36 -12.45
N ALA A 41 -1.96 -21.52 -12.40
CA ALA A 41 -2.88 -20.49 -11.93
C ALA A 41 -2.63 -20.14 -10.45
N PHE A 42 -2.36 -21.14 -9.61
CA PHE A 42 -2.05 -20.94 -8.20
C PHE A 42 -0.73 -20.18 -7.99
N ILE A 43 0.36 -20.58 -8.65
CA ILE A 43 1.64 -19.85 -8.59
C ILE A 43 1.45 -18.42 -9.08
N THR A 44 0.75 -18.23 -10.21
CA THR A 44 0.48 -16.90 -10.76
C THR A 44 -0.32 -16.06 -9.77
N SER A 45 -1.32 -16.65 -9.09
CA SER A 45 -2.09 -15.97 -8.04
C SER A 45 -1.19 -15.57 -6.86
N VAL A 46 -0.36 -16.48 -6.36
CA VAL A 46 0.58 -16.20 -5.25
C VAL A 46 1.57 -15.10 -5.62
N LEU A 47 2.14 -15.13 -6.83
CA LEU A 47 3.10 -14.13 -7.28
C LEU A 47 2.44 -12.77 -7.60
N SER A 48 1.18 -12.79 -8.03
CA SER A 48 0.40 -11.58 -8.32
C SER A 48 -0.03 -10.84 -7.04
N VAL A 49 -0.10 -11.52 -5.90
CA VAL A 49 -0.30 -10.90 -4.57
C VAL A 49 1.02 -10.25 -4.12
N LYS A 50 1.42 -9.21 -4.85
CA LYS A 50 2.36 -8.14 -4.49
C LYS A 50 3.33 -8.46 -3.35
N LEU A 51 4.57 -8.83 -3.73
CA LEU A 51 5.73 -8.97 -2.84
C LEU A 51 6.18 -7.67 -2.12
N THR A 52 5.44 -6.57 -2.18
CA THR A 52 5.86 -5.28 -1.62
C THR A 52 4.72 -4.54 -0.92
N ASN A 53 3.81 -5.27 -0.26
CA ASN A 53 2.76 -4.61 0.51
C ASN A 53 3.34 -4.16 1.87
N ILE A 54 4.01 -3.00 1.87
CA ILE A 54 4.36 -2.27 3.09
C ILE A 54 3.03 -1.84 3.72
N ARG A 55 2.55 -2.61 4.68
CA ARG A 55 1.25 -2.37 5.35
C ARG A 55 1.43 -1.56 6.63
N THR A 56 2.64 -1.56 7.19
CA THR A 56 2.93 -0.99 8.50
C THR A 56 4.09 0.00 8.40
N VAL A 57 4.09 0.97 9.31
CA VAL A 57 5.18 1.95 9.45
C VAL A 57 6.51 1.26 9.77
N ASP A 58 6.48 0.17 10.55
CA ASP A 58 7.68 -0.63 10.85
C ASP A 58 8.26 -1.30 9.60
N ASP A 59 7.41 -1.79 8.69
CA ASP A 59 7.85 -2.33 7.40
C ASP A 59 8.45 -1.23 6.53
N LEU A 60 7.91 -0.01 6.58
CA LEU A 60 8.45 1.15 5.86
C LEU A 60 9.81 1.57 6.43
N LEU A 61 9.96 1.53 7.76
CA LEU A 61 11.21 1.83 8.45
C LEU A 61 12.28 0.74 8.28
N ASN A 62 11.90 -0.51 8.04
CA ASN A 62 12.86 -1.57 7.74
C ASN A 62 13.21 -1.65 6.24
N SER A 63 12.45 -0.97 5.38
CA SER A 63 12.68 -0.93 3.94
C SER A 63 13.65 0.17 3.50
N ASP A 64 14.15 0.04 2.27
CA ASP A 64 15.04 1.00 1.60
C ASP A 64 14.30 2.22 1.01
N TYR A 65 13.04 2.45 1.40
CA TYR A 65 12.26 3.57 0.90
C TYR A 65 12.76 4.89 1.48
N GLU A 66 12.93 5.88 0.60
CA GLU A 66 13.16 7.26 1.01
C GLU A 66 11.88 7.82 1.64
N ILE A 67 11.99 8.42 2.82
CA ILE A 67 10.85 9.06 3.50
C ILE A 67 11.06 10.57 3.46
N GLY A 68 9.99 11.35 3.34
CA GLY A 68 10.08 12.77 3.67
C GLY A 68 8.73 13.42 3.97
N TYR A 69 8.80 14.71 4.29
CA TYR A 69 7.71 15.50 4.85
C TYR A 69 7.84 16.94 4.35
N ALA A 70 6.75 17.71 4.32
CA ALA A 70 6.83 19.11 3.88
C ALA A 70 7.60 19.97 4.90
N LYS A 71 8.63 20.69 4.45
CA LYS A 71 9.45 21.57 5.31
C LYS A 71 8.66 22.78 5.82
N ASN A 72 8.92 23.22 7.05
CA ASN A 72 8.26 24.35 7.73
C ASN A 72 6.73 24.22 7.83
N SER A 73 6.20 23.00 7.73
CA SER A 73 4.78 22.71 7.82
C SER A 73 4.37 22.31 9.24
N GLN A 74 3.06 22.28 9.51
CA GLN A 74 2.52 21.75 10.77
C GLN A 74 2.96 20.30 11.00
N ASP A 75 3.17 19.53 9.93
CA ASP A 75 3.59 18.13 9.99
C ASP A 75 5.01 18.01 10.54
N GLU A 76 5.95 18.87 10.15
CA GLU A 76 7.31 18.88 10.71
C GLU A 76 7.32 19.22 12.21
N ASN A 77 6.53 20.22 12.62
CA ASN A 77 6.40 20.56 14.04
C ASN A 77 5.74 19.43 14.84
N TYR A 78 4.81 18.68 14.24
CA TYR A 78 4.20 17.52 14.85
C TYR A 78 5.22 16.39 15.04
N LEU A 79 5.99 16.06 13.99
CA LEU A 79 7.05 15.05 14.04
C LEU A 79 8.11 15.38 15.11
N ARG A 80 8.44 16.67 15.30
CA ARG A 80 9.40 17.13 16.33
C ARG A 80 8.84 17.17 17.74
N SER A 81 7.55 17.42 17.91
CA SER A 81 6.92 17.60 19.23
C SER A 81 6.47 16.28 19.86
N MET A 82 6.20 15.26 19.05
CA MET A 82 5.79 13.94 19.54
C MET A 82 7.02 13.12 19.98
N ASN A 83 7.04 12.69 21.25
CA ASN A 83 8.08 11.81 21.79
C ASN A 83 7.75 10.32 21.56
N ILE A 84 7.48 9.95 20.31
CA ILE A 84 7.16 8.57 19.90
C ILE A 84 8.33 8.03 19.07
N SER A 85 8.82 6.83 19.43
CA SER A 85 10.01 6.24 18.81
C SER A 85 9.88 6.08 17.29
N GLN A 86 8.74 5.59 16.80
CA GLN A 86 8.46 5.41 15.38
C GLN A 86 8.47 6.74 14.61
N LEU A 87 7.87 7.77 15.19
CA LEU A 87 7.74 9.08 14.57
C LEU A 87 9.09 9.82 14.52
N ASN A 88 9.91 9.65 15.54
CA ASN A 88 11.28 10.16 15.57
C ASN A 88 12.16 9.48 14.50
N GLN A 89 12.01 8.17 14.29
CA GLN A 89 12.72 7.47 13.22
C GLN A 89 12.31 7.96 11.82
N ILE A 90 11.01 8.22 11.61
CA ILE A 90 10.51 8.86 10.38
C ILE A 90 11.13 10.25 10.20
N TYR A 91 11.16 11.05 11.27
CA TYR A 91 11.76 12.39 11.24
C TYR A 91 13.24 12.36 10.89
N LEU A 92 14.03 11.50 11.53
CA LEU A 92 15.48 11.38 11.29
C LEU A 92 15.79 10.90 9.87
N ARG A 93 15.04 9.93 9.34
CA ARG A 93 15.19 9.47 7.95
C ARG A 93 14.83 10.57 6.95
N GLY A 94 13.73 11.28 7.22
CA GLY A 94 13.30 12.40 6.40
C GLY A 94 14.30 13.54 6.40
N TYR A 95 14.88 13.88 7.56
CA TYR A 95 15.79 15.01 7.73
C TYR A 95 16.97 14.99 6.74
N LEU A 96 17.52 13.81 6.43
CA LEU A 96 18.67 13.66 5.52
C LEU A 96 18.33 13.91 4.04
N HIS A 97 17.10 13.62 3.61
CA HIS A 97 16.68 13.65 2.21
C HIS A 97 15.55 14.66 1.94
N ASN A 98 15.22 15.52 2.91
CA ASN A 98 14.10 16.43 2.78
C ASN A 98 14.44 17.69 1.97
N ASN A 99 14.05 17.68 0.71
CA ASN A 99 14.08 18.87 -0.16
C ASN A 99 12.68 19.30 -0.62
N ILE A 100 11.62 18.87 0.07
CA ILE A 100 10.24 19.06 -0.39
C ILE A 100 9.57 20.18 0.40
N ASN A 101 9.19 21.23 -0.31
CA ASN A 101 8.53 22.40 0.29
C ASN A 101 6.99 22.30 0.20
N ASN A 102 6.46 21.62 -0.83
CA ASN A 102 5.02 21.51 -1.08
C ASN A 102 4.51 20.06 -0.96
N VAL A 103 3.32 19.90 -0.38
CA VAL A 103 2.63 18.60 -0.25
C VAL A 103 2.39 17.96 -1.61
N SER A 104 1.94 18.74 -2.59
CA SER A 104 1.66 18.25 -3.95
C SER A 104 2.91 17.70 -4.64
N GLU A 105 4.07 18.33 -4.44
CA GLU A 105 5.35 17.86 -4.96
C GLU A 105 5.79 16.55 -4.29
N GLY A 106 5.62 16.46 -2.97
CA GLY A 106 5.86 15.24 -2.19
C GLY A 106 5.01 14.07 -2.63
N LEU A 107 3.71 14.30 -2.88
CA LEU A 107 2.78 13.30 -3.38
C LEU A 107 3.10 12.87 -4.81
N LEU A 108 3.53 13.80 -5.68
CA LEU A 108 3.97 13.47 -7.02
C LEU A 108 5.27 12.64 -7.02
N LYS A 109 6.18 12.90 -6.06
CA LYS A 109 7.38 12.07 -5.87
C LYS A 109 7.01 10.68 -5.36
N ALA A 110 6.10 10.58 -4.39
CA ALA A 110 5.56 9.31 -3.91
C ALA A 110 4.90 8.49 -5.04
N ALA A 111 4.16 9.16 -5.92
CA ALA A 111 3.52 8.55 -7.08
C ALA A 111 4.50 8.01 -8.13
N ARG A 112 5.76 8.49 -8.16
CA ARG A 112 6.82 7.93 -9.02
C ARG A 112 7.43 6.64 -8.46
N GLY A 113 7.11 6.27 -7.22
CA GLY A 113 7.60 5.07 -6.55
C GLY A 113 8.87 5.29 -5.74
N ASN A 114 9.22 4.30 -4.93
CA ASN A 114 10.38 4.28 -4.03
C ASN A 114 10.47 5.44 -3.02
N TYR A 115 9.36 6.14 -2.77
CA TYR A 115 9.30 7.29 -1.88
C TYR A 115 8.02 7.27 -1.04
N GLY A 116 8.17 7.39 0.28
CA GLY A 116 7.09 7.54 1.26
C GLY A 116 6.96 9.00 1.68
N PHE A 117 5.75 9.55 1.58
CA PHE A 117 5.50 10.93 1.98
C PHE A 117 4.60 10.98 3.22
N PHE A 118 5.08 11.63 4.28
CA PHE A 118 4.29 11.87 5.49
C PHE A 118 3.53 13.19 5.35
N ALA A 119 2.20 13.10 5.41
CA ALA A 119 1.31 14.26 5.40
C ALA A 119 0.00 13.96 6.14
N SER A 120 -0.66 15.04 6.58
CA SER A 120 -2.01 14.99 7.12
C SER A 120 -3.00 14.35 6.14
N GLY A 121 -3.77 13.36 6.60
CA GLY A 121 -4.68 12.59 5.76
C GLY A 121 -5.71 13.42 5.00
N HIS A 122 -6.23 14.50 5.60
CA HIS A 122 -7.18 15.40 4.91
C HIS A 122 -6.53 16.15 3.75
N VAL A 123 -5.32 16.67 3.96
CA VAL A 123 -4.58 17.42 2.94
C VAL A 123 -4.13 16.47 1.83
N ALA A 124 -3.56 15.32 2.20
CA ALA A 124 -3.11 14.31 1.26
C ALA A 124 -4.24 13.80 0.37
N ARG A 125 -5.40 13.43 0.94
CA ARG A 125 -6.56 12.97 0.17
C ARG A 125 -7.08 14.02 -0.80
N LYS A 126 -7.15 15.28 -0.38
CA LYS A 126 -7.59 16.38 -1.25
C LYS A 126 -6.66 16.55 -2.45
N GLU A 127 -5.36 16.58 -2.22
CA GLU A 127 -4.35 16.68 -3.28
C GLU A 127 -4.34 15.43 -4.18
N LEU A 128 -4.51 14.24 -3.60
CA LEU A 128 -4.63 12.99 -4.35
C LEU A 128 -5.88 12.94 -5.23
N LEU A 129 -7.02 13.49 -4.80
CA LEU A 129 -8.21 13.58 -5.65
C LEU A 129 -7.97 14.44 -6.88
N ILE A 130 -7.20 15.53 -6.73
CA ILE A 130 -6.82 16.42 -7.83
C ILE A 130 -5.84 15.72 -8.78
N ILE A 131 -4.83 15.04 -8.23
CA ILE A 131 -3.80 14.33 -9.01
C ILE A 131 -4.37 13.08 -9.71
N SER A 132 -5.23 12.32 -9.02
CA SER A 132 -5.81 11.07 -9.53
C SER A 132 -6.84 11.30 -10.63
N HIS A 133 -7.64 12.39 -10.55
CA HIS A 133 -8.49 12.83 -11.67
C HIS A 133 -7.69 13.01 -12.97
N TYR A 134 -6.42 13.41 -12.86
CA TYR A 134 -5.54 13.61 -14.00
C TYR A 134 -4.83 12.32 -14.47
N LYS A 135 -4.68 11.33 -13.59
CA LYS A 135 -3.91 10.11 -13.84
C LYS A 135 -4.46 8.95 -13.01
N CYS A 136 -5.45 8.22 -13.55
CA CYS A 136 -5.93 6.92 -13.06
C CYS A 136 -4.87 5.79 -13.15
N LYS A 137 -3.61 6.08 -12.85
CA LYS A 137 -2.44 5.21 -13.09
C LYS A 137 -1.61 4.95 -11.84
N TYR A 138 -1.92 5.61 -10.72
CA TYR A 138 -1.10 5.53 -9.51
C TYR A 138 -1.74 4.62 -8.45
N ASP A 139 -0.98 3.62 -8.03
CA ASP A 139 -1.31 2.71 -6.94
C ASP A 139 -0.62 3.22 -5.67
N ILE A 140 -1.24 4.22 -5.03
CA ILE A 140 -0.73 4.84 -3.80
C ILE A 140 -1.44 4.20 -2.62
N ALA A 141 -0.68 3.61 -1.70
CA ALA A 141 -1.21 3.02 -0.48
C ALA A 141 -1.12 4.03 0.68
N GLU A 142 -2.24 4.27 1.36
CA GLU A 142 -2.25 5.02 2.63
C GLU A 142 -1.90 4.07 3.79
N ILE A 143 -0.89 4.42 4.59
CA ILE A 143 -0.53 3.68 5.80
C ILE A 143 -0.97 4.51 7.01
N PRO A 144 -2.00 4.08 7.77
CA PRO A 144 -2.47 4.83 8.92
C PRO A 144 -1.49 4.70 10.09
N ILE A 145 -1.12 5.83 10.69
CA ILE A 145 -0.35 5.87 11.93
C ILE A 145 -1.35 5.98 13.08
N LYS A 146 -1.35 4.99 13.98
CA LYS A 146 -2.35 4.89 15.06
C LYS A 146 -2.33 6.06 16.04
N ASP A 147 -1.19 6.73 16.14
CA ASP A 147 -0.95 7.78 17.14
C ASP A 147 -1.19 9.21 16.61
N THR A 148 -1.53 9.38 15.33
CA THR A 148 -1.81 10.71 14.77
C THR A 148 -3.25 11.12 15.05
N VAL A 149 -3.43 12.08 15.98
CA VAL A 149 -4.72 12.74 16.21
C VAL A 149 -4.83 13.96 15.32
N ASN A 150 -5.63 13.87 14.27
CA ASN A 150 -5.90 14.97 13.38
C ASN A 150 -7.23 15.61 13.77
N TYR A 151 -7.20 16.69 14.55
CA TYR A 151 -8.40 17.46 14.87
C TYR A 151 -8.37 18.81 14.16
N ILE A 152 -9.45 19.13 13.46
CA ILE A 152 -9.63 20.43 12.83
C ILE A 152 -10.18 21.37 13.92
N ALA A 153 -9.41 22.40 14.26
CA ALA A 153 -9.83 23.43 15.20
C ALA A 153 -9.94 24.78 14.50
N PHE A 154 -10.94 25.56 14.88
CA PHE A 154 -11.05 26.96 14.46
C PHE A 154 -10.08 27.81 15.29
N PRO A 155 -9.04 28.42 14.68
CA PRO A 155 -8.14 29.29 15.42
C PRO A 155 -8.89 30.56 15.82
N MET A 156 -8.98 30.81 17.13
CA MET A 156 -9.62 32.01 17.67
C MET A 156 -8.70 32.71 18.66
N SER A 157 -8.80 34.04 18.72
CA SER A 157 -8.08 34.83 19.73
C SER A 157 -8.53 34.42 21.13
N LYS A 158 -7.58 34.24 22.05
CA LYS A 158 -7.78 33.72 23.41
C LYS A 158 -8.82 34.47 24.25
N ARG A 159 -9.17 35.71 23.87
CA ARG A 159 -10.13 36.58 24.60
C ARG A 159 -11.35 36.99 23.78
N SER A 160 -11.56 36.39 22.60
CA SER A 160 -12.71 36.75 21.76
C SER A 160 -14.02 36.25 22.37
N PRO A 161 -15.06 37.10 22.47
CA PRO A 161 -16.41 36.67 22.86
C PRO A 161 -16.97 35.54 21.98
N LEU A 162 -16.54 35.48 20.71
CA LEU A 162 -16.99 34.51 19.72
C LEU A 162 -16.53 33.07 20.01
N GLN A 163 -15.55 32.90 20.90
CA GLN A 163 -15.07 31.56 21.26
C GLN A 163 -16.17 30.70 21.90
N LYS A 164 -17.02 31.31 22.74
CA LYS A 164 -18.09 30.60 23.44
C LYS A 164 -19.22 30.21 22.48
N ILE A 165 -19.56 31.13 21.57
CA ILE A 165 -20.63 30.96 20.59
C ILE A 165 -20.26 29.85 19.61
N ASN A 166 -19.08 29.94 18.98
CA ASN A 166 -18.62 28.94 18.03
C ASN A 166 -18.44 27.55 18.67
N LYS A 167 -18.00 27.47 19.93
CA LYS A 167 -17.89 26.18 20.64
C LYS A 167 -19.27 25.51 20.78
N PHE A 168 -20.31 26.29 21.05
CA PHE A 168 -21.67 25.78 21.17
C PHE A 168 -22.23 25.34 19.81
N GLU A 169 -22.06 26.16 18.76
CA GLU A 169 -22.51 25.84 17.41
C GLU A 169 -21.85 24.57 16.87
N VAL A 170 -20.52 24.45 17.03
CA VAL A 170 -19.79 23.25 16.62
C VAL A 170 -20.30 22.02 17.38
N SER A 171 -20.58 22.13 18.68
CA SER A 171 -21.15 21.03 19.46
C SER A 171 -22.54 20.61 18.98
N GLN A 172 -23.37 21.53 18.47
CA GLN A 172 -24.68 21.18 17.92
C GLN A 172 -24.56 20.46 16.58
N ILE A 173 -23.66 20.91 15.70
CA ILE A 173 -23.44 20.29 14.39
C ILE A 173 -22.97 18.83 14.51
N PHE A 174 -22.11 18.53 15.50
CA PHE A 174 -21.61 17.16 15.73
C PHE A 174 -22.59 16.23 16.47
N HIS A 175 -23.67 16.77 17.05
CA HIS A 175 -24.69 15.99 17.76
C HIS A 175 -25.92 15.63 16.89
N ILE A 176 -25.95 16.07 15.63
CA ILE A 176 -26.94 15.73 14.61
C ILE A 176 -26.38 14.59 13.75
#